data_AF-A0A396FNK4-F1
#
_entry.id   AF-A0A396FNK4-F1
#
_cell.length_a   1.000
_cell.length_b   1.000
_cell.length_c   1.000
_cell.angle_alpha   90.00
_cell.angle_beta   90.00
_cell.angle_gamma   90.00
#
_symmetry.space_group_name_H-M   'P 1'
#
loop_
_entity.id
_entity.type
_entity.pdbx_description
1 polymer ?
#
loop_
_entity_poly.entity_id
_entity_poly.type
_entity_poly.pdbx_seq_one_letter_code
_entity_poly.pdbx_strand_id
1 'polypeptide(L)'
;MDEILKMEVRQISNRKNKICLCVGIGKCIISVIEMLLIKFYFKSKWPGQNVDLFFLWLGIIGILMILIAGVNIVSNIEINKYLKNSAYGIDYQKEISTYKIIGKNKKKIKNGALKFEKYSAWKEYIEKTFEAIIDNEDAYRFMVRRLRNKESYKELITSAVIPIEIGMLTVFYSAGIDTSKIGTILSILVSAVILLIIVVVNYLDCKEEINFILDFNEIVFPSKFHLKSISYH
;
A
#
# COMPACT_ATOMS: atom_id res chain seq x y z
N MET A 1 0.00 34.83 -10.40
CA MET A 1 -0.11 33.66 -11.29
C MET A 1 1.29 33.15 -11.65
N ASP A 2 2.19 33.03 -10.67
CA ASP A 2 3.60 32.63 -10.84
C ASP A 2 4.14 31.84 -9.62
N GLU A 3 3.24 31.21 -8.86
CA GLU A 3 3.62 30.38 -7.69
C GLU A 3 3.20 28.91 -7.85
N ILE A 4 2.55 28.56 -8.97
CA ILE A 4 2.09 27.20 -9.25
C ILE A 4 3.05 26.61 -10.29
N LEU A 5 3.84 25.62 -9.86
CA LEU A 5 4.72 24.72 -10.64
C LEU A 5 6.24 24.93 -10.54
N LYS A 6 6.77 25.31 -9.37
CA LYS A 6 7.89 24.50 -8.84
C LYS A 6 7.25 23.37 -8.06
N MET A 7 6.90 22.26 -8.73
CA MET A 7 6.48 21.06 -8.01
C MET A 7 7.68 20.55 -7.21
N GLU A 8 7.71 20.93 -5.93
CA GLU A 8 8.65 20.37 -4.98
C GLU A 8 8.45 18.85 -4.97
N VAL A 9 9.49 18.12 -5.35
CA VAL A 9 9.44 16.65 -5.41
C VAL A 9 9.03 16.14 -4.03
N ARG A 10 7.92 15.39 -3.96
CA ARG A 10 7.43 14.84 -2.70
C ARG A 10 8.56 14.07 -2.00
N GLN A 11 8.78 14.36 -0.72
CA GLN A 11 9.74 13.64 0.10
C GLN A 11 9.05 13.02 1.32
N ILE A 12 9.24 11.72 1.51
CA ILE A 12 8.75 11.01 2.68
C ILE A 12 9.77 11.16 3.80
N SER A 13 9.33 11.76 4.92
CA SER A 13 10.16 11.95 6.10
C SER A 13 10.34 10.68 6.90
N ASN A 14 11.59 10.38 7.26
CA ASN A 14 11.94 9.28 8.16
C ASN A 14 11.83 9.64 9.65
N ARG A 15 11.38 10.86 10.00
CA ARG A 15 11.38 11.34 11.41
C ARG A 15 10.63 10.40 12.35
N LYS A 16 9.42 9.97 11.98
CA LYS A 16 8.60 9.05 12.81
C LYS A 16 9.25 7.68 12.96
N ASN A 17 9.84 7.15 11.88
CA ASN A 17 10.51 5.85 11.94
C ASN A 17 11.82 5.92 12.74
N LYS A 18 12.57 7.02 12.65
CA LYS A 18 13.75 7.25 13.51
C LYS A 18 13.35 7.31 15.00
N ILE A 19 12.27 8.00 15.34
CA ILE A 19 11.74 8.03 16.73
C ILE A 19 11.33 6.62 17.17
N CYS A 20 10.61 5.87 16.33
CA CYS A 20 10.21 4.48 16.61
C CYS A 20 11.43 3.58 16.88
N LEU A 21 12.46 3.71 16.05
CA LEU A 21 13.73 2.99 16.19
C LEU A 21 14.43 3.33 17.51
N CYS A 22 14.54 4.61 17.87
CA CYS A 22 15.14 5.04 19.14
C CYS A 22 14.35 4.51 20.36
N VAL A 23 13.02 4.56 20.32
CA VAL A 23 12.18 4.01 21.39
C VAL A 23 12.33 2.49 21.50
N GLY A 24 12.40 1.79 20.37
CA GLY A 24 12.64 0.34 20.34
C GLY A 24 13.99 -0.03 20.94
N ILE A 25 15.06 0.69 20.58
CA ILE A 25 16.41 0.50 21.14
C ILE A 25 16.40 0.74 22.65
N GLY A 26 15.76 1.83 23.11
CA GLY A 26 15.64 2.13 24.54
C GLY A 26 14.96 1.01 25.33
N LYS A 27 13.88 0.42 24.79
CA LYS A 27 13.20 -0.73 25.40
C LYS A 27 14.11 -1.96 25.49
N CYS A 28 14.86 -2.27 24.44
CA CYS A 28 15.82 -3.38 24.46
C CYS A 28 16.92 -3.16 25.50
N ILE A 29 17.45 -1.93 25.61
CA ILE A 29 18.48 -1.59 26.59
C ILE A 29 17.95 -1.73 28.02
N ILE A 30 16.75 -1.21 28.31
CA ILE A 30 16.11 -1.33 29.63
C ILE A 30 15.90 -2.81 29.98
N SER A 31 15.39 -3.61 29.04
CA SER A 31 15.19 -5.06 29.23
C SER A 31 16.50 -5.78 29.57
N VAL A 32 17.59 -5.48 28.87
CA VAL A 32 18.91 -6.11 29.10
C VAL A 32 19.54 -5.65 30.42
N ILE A 33 19.50 -4.34 30.73
CA ILE A 33 20.05 -3.80 31.98
C ILE A 33 19.34 -4.43 33.18
N GLU A 34 18.03 -4.51 33.16
CA GLU A 34 17.24 -5.11 34.24
C GLU A 34 17.57 -6.60 34.42
N MET A 35 17.64 -7.38 33.32
CA MET A 35 18.07 -8.78 33.39
C MET A 35 19.49 -8.95 33.96
N LEU A 36 20.40 -8.03 33.65
CA LEU A 36 21.77 -8.05 34.17
C LEU A 36 21.85 -7.60 35.64
N LEU A 37 21.09 -6.58 36.04
CA LEU A 37 21.02 -6.10 37.43
C LEU A 37 20.39 -7.15 38.34
N ILE A 38 19.31 -7.80 37.91
CA ILE A 38 18.70 -8.92 38.62
C ILE A 38 19.72 -10.03 38.86
N LYS A 39 20.50 -10.38 37.83
CA LYS A 39 21.52 -11.45 37.89
C LYS A 39 22.72 -11.08 38.77
N PHE A 40 23.15 -9.81 38.77
CA PHE A 40 24.35 -9.36 39.46
C PHE A 40 24.10 -8.96 40.92
N TYR A 41 23.00 -8.28 41.20
CA TYR A 41 22.74 -7.68 42.51
C TYR A 41 22.13 -8.66 43.50
N PHE A 42 21.24 -9.54 43.04
CA PHE A 42 20.54 -10.41 43.97
C PHE A 42 21.32 -11.67 44.35
N LYS A 43 22.27 -12.17 43.52
CA LYS A 43 22.98 -13.47 43.66
C LYS A 43 22.10 -14.64 44.17
N SER A 44 20.78 -14.49 44.09
CA SER A 44 19.79 -15.22 44.86
C SER A 44 18.45 -15.03 44.15
N LYS A 45 17.72 -16.15 44.08
CA LYS A 45 16.36 -16.35 43.57
C LYS A 45 15.85 -15.31 42.57
N TRP A 46 15.77 -15.76 41.32
CA TRP A 46 14.99 -15.14 40.24
C TRP A 46 13.74 -14.43 40.81
N PRO A 47 13.55 -13.14 40.55
CA PRO A 47 12.33 -12.44 40.94
C PRO A 47 11.16 -13.20 40.32
N GLY A 48 10.06 -13.32 41.06
CA GLY A 48 8.97 -14.25 40.68
C GLY A 48 8.60 -14.19 39.19
N GLN A 49 8.27 -15.35 38.62
CA GLN A 49 8.08 -15.64 37.19
C GLN A 49 7.38 -14.55 36.35
N ASN A 50 6.53 -13.73 36.96
CA ASN A 50 5.80 -12.62 36.33
C ASN A 50 6.67 -11.41 35.97
N VAL A 51 7.70 -11.09 36.77
CA VAL A 51 8.57 -9.92 36.53
C VAL A 51 9.53 -10.19 35.37
N ASP A 52 10.11 -11.39 35.33
CA ASP A 52 10.95 -11.82 34.21
C ASP A 52 10.17 -11.87 32.89
N LEU A 53 8.93 -12.36 32.94
CA LEU A 53 8.05 -12.38 31.78
C LEU A 53 7.79 -10.96 31.26
N PHE A 54 7.55 -9.99 32.15
CA PHE A 54 7.32 -8.60 31.78
C PHE A 54 8.51 -7.98 31.02
N PHE A 55 9.74 -8.15 31.52
CA PHE A 55 10.93 -7.61 30.86
C PHE A 55 11.26 -8.32 29.54
N LEU A 56 10.96 -9.62 29.45
CA LEU A 56 11.09 -10.40 28.22
C LEU A 56 10.09 -9.91 27.15
N TRP A 57 8.82 -9.70 27.53
CA TRP A 57 7.81 -9.09 26.66
C TRP A 57 8.20 -7.68 26.20
N LEU A 58 8.76 -6.86 27.11
CA LEU A 58 9.23 -5.52 26.79
C LEU A 58 10.39 -5.55 25.77
N GLY A 59 11.29 -6.53 25.87
CA GLY A 59 12.35 -6.79 24.90
C GLY A 59 11.79 -7.20 23.54
N ILE A 60 10.84 -8.14 23.49
CA ILE A 60 10.19 -8.58 22.24
C ILE A 60 9.51 -7.41 21.53
N ILE A 61 8.75 -6.59 22.27
CA ILE A 61 8.10 -5.39 21.72
C ILE A 61 9.16 -4.41 21.17
N GLY A 62 10.28 -4.23 21.87
CA GLY A 62 11.40 -3.42 21.40
C GLY A 62 11.97 -3.91 20.07
N ILE A 63 12.22 -5.21 19.95
CA ILE A 63 12.72 -5.85 18.72
C ILE A 63 11.74 -5.66 17.56
N LEU A 64 10.45 -5.90 17.78
CA LEU A 64 9.41 -5.72 16.77
C LEU A 64 9.34 -4.26 16.29
N MET A 65 9.45 -3.28 17.20
CA MET A 65 9.49 -1.86 16.83
C MET A 65 10.70 -1.52 15.96
N ILE A 66 11.88 -2.06 16.27
CA ILE A 66 13.11 -1.87 15.48
C ILE A 66 12.94 -2.45 14.08
N LEU A 67 12.41 -3.67 13.97
CA LEU A 67 12.18 -4.33 12.68
C LEU A 67 11.22 -3.53 11.79
N ILE A 68 10.06 -3.13 12.33
CA ILE A 68 9.06 -2.33 11.59
C ILE A 68 9.66 -0.98 11.17
N ALA A 69 10.38 -0.30 12.07
CA ALA A 69 11.01 0.97 11.76
C ALA A 69 12.09 0.83 10.68
N GLY A 70 12.91 -0.22 10.75
CA GLY A 70 13.96 -0.53 9.77
C GLY A 70 13.39 -0.75 8.37
N VAL A 71 12.40 -1.63 8.24
CA VAL A 71 11.71 -1.89 6.96
C VAL A 71 11.12 -0.60 6.39
N ASN A 72 10.45 0.20 7.21
CA ASN A 72 9.85 1.46 6.76
C ASN A 72 10.89 2.51 6.34
N ILE A 73 12.06 2.57 6.98
CA ILE A 73 13.14 3.48 6.59
C ILE A 73 13.70 3.10 5.21
N VAL A 74 13.98 1.81 5.00
CA VAL A 74 14.48 1.31 3.72
C VAL A 74 13.47 1.60 2.61
N SER A 75 12.19 1.27 2.83
CA SER A 75 11.12 1.56 1.88
C SER A 75 11.00 3.07 1.56
N ASN A 76 11.05 3.94 2.57
CA ASN A 76 11.00 5.38 2.36
C ASN A 76 12.20 5.92 1.56
N ILE A 77 13.40 5.35 1.75
CA ILE A 77 14.59 5.72 0.97
C ILE A 77 14.39 5.34 -0.50
N GLU A 78 13.91 4.12 -0.74
CA GLU A 78 13.63 3.63 -2.10
C GLU A 78 12.56 4.48 -2.79
N ILE A 79 11.47 4.81 -2.09
CA ILE A 79 10.43 5.70 -2.60
C ILE A 79 11.00 7.09 -2.91
N ASN A 80 11.80 7.66 -2.02
CA ASN A 80 12.41 8.97 -2.27
C ASN A 80 13.40 8.94 -3.45
N LYS A 81 14.09 7.82 -3.69
CA LYS A 81 14.92 7.62 -4.89
C LYS A 81 14.06 7.55 -6.15
N TYR A 82 12.96 6.82 -6.11
CA TYR A 82 11.97 6.79 -7.19
C TYR A 82 11.40 8.19 -7.48
N LEU A 83 11.09 8.97 -6.44
CA LEU A 83 10.48 10.30 -6.62
C LEU A 83 11.44 11.32 -7.22
N LYS A 84 12.74 11.23 -6.93
CA LYS A 84 13.75 12.08 -7.56
C LYS A 84 13.94 11.79 -9.04
N ASN A 85 13.78 10.53 -9.45
CA ASN A 85 13.99 10.05 -10.82
C ASN A 85 12.71 9.39 -11.36
N SER A 86 11.56 10.03 -11.17
CA SER A 86 10.30 9.46 -11.64
C SER A 86 10.29 9.42 -13.16
N ALA A 87 9.91 8.27 -13.73
CA ALA A 87 9.80 8.12 -15.17
C ALA A 87 8.81 9.16 -15.71
N TYR A 88 9.28 9.98 -16.66
CA TYR A 88 8.51 11.06 -17.29
C TYR A 88 7.97 12.11 -16.28
N GLY A 89 8.60 12.24 -15.11
CA GLY A 89 8.13 13.17 -14.07
C GLY A 89 6.86 12.73 -13.33
N ILE A 90 6.35 11.52 -13.59
CA ILE A 90 5.06 11.07 -13.07
C ILE A 90 5.21 10.46 -11.67
N ASP A 91 4.77 11.19 -10.63
CA ASP A 91 4.52 10.61 -9.30
C ASP A 91 3.20 9.82 -9.31
N TYR A 92 3.22 8.64 -9.93
CA TYR A 92 2.04 7.79 -10.13
C TYR A 92 1.20 7.60 -8.85
N GLN A 93 1.86 7.46 -7.69
CA GLN A 93 1.18 7.25 -6.41
C GLN A 93 0.44 8.49 -5.88
N LYS A 94 0.91 9.69 -6.26
CA LYS A 94 0.21 10.96 -6.01
C LYS A 94 -0.94 11.14 -6.98
N GLU A 95 -0.74 10.82 -8.25
CA GLU A 95 -1.76 11.05 -9.28
C GLU A 95 -2.96 10.11 -9.11
N ILE A 96 -2.73 8.82 -8.84
CA ILE A 96 -3.83 7.90 -8.53
C ILE A 96 -4.55 8.28 -7.24
N SER A 97 -3.82 8.70 -6.19
CA SER A 97 -4.44 9.08 -4.92
C SER A 97 -5.26 10.36 -5.05
N THR A 98 -4.85 11.27 -5.93
CA THR A 98 -5.57 12.47 -6.35
C THR A 98 -6.85 12.09 -7.09
N TYR A 99 -6.74 11.23 -8.11
CA TYR A 99 -7.89 10.74 -8.89
C TYR A 99 -8.96 10.08 -8.00
N LYS A 100 -8.55 9.21 -7.08
CA LYS A 100 -9.46 8.48 -6.18
C LYS A 100 -10.27 9.37 -5.22
N ILE A 101 -9.86 10.63 -5.02
CA ILE A 101 -10.51 11.56 -4.08
C ILE A 101 -11.27 12.70 -4.77
N ILE A 102 -11.29 12.75 -6.10
CA ILE A 102 -12.06 13.75 -6.85
C ILE A 102 -13.54 13.67 -6.42
N GLY A 103 -14.13 14.82 -6.09
CA GLY A 103 -15.52 14.93 -5.67
C GLY A 103 -15.86 14.26 -4.33
N LYS A 104 -14.87 13.69 -3.62
CA LYS A 104 -15.06 13.02 -2.33
C LYS A 104 -14.52 13.86 -1.18
N ASN A 105 -15.31 14.01 -0.12
CA ASN A 105 -14.84 14.66 1.09
C ASN A 105 -14.03 13.69 1.97
N LYS A 106 -12.73 13.52 1.67
CA LYS A 106 -11.82 12.73 2.52
C LYS A 106 -11.14 13.60 3.60
N LYS A 107 -11.21 13.10 4.84
CA LYS A 107 -10.54 13.69 6.03
C LYS A 107 -9.01 13.53 5.99
N LYS A 108 -8.48 12.45 5.40
CA LYS A 108 -7.03 12.18 5.35
C LYS A 108 -6.54 12.02 3.93
N ILE A 109 -5.64 12.91 3.53
CA ILE A 109 -4.95 12.90 2.25
C ILE A 109 -3.76 11.92 2.36
N LYS A 110 -3.63 11.00 1.39
CA LYS A 110 -2.50 10.07 1.29
C LYS A 110 -1.58 10.49 0.15
N ASN A 111 -0.28 10.19 0.26
CA ASN A 111 0.69 10.35 -0.83
C ASN A 111 0.80 11.78 -1.39
N GLY A 112 0.43 12.81 -0.64
CA GLY A 112 0.43 14.19 -1.14
C GLY A 112 -0.64 14.47 -2.22
N ALA A 113 -1.73 13.70 -2.22
CA ALA A 113 -2.83 13.89 -3.17
C ALA A 113 -3.38 15.33 -3.15
N LEU A 114 -3.75 15.83 -4.31
CA LEU A 114 -4.41 17.12 -4.45
C LEU A 114 -5.93 16.93 -4.40
N LYS A 115 -6.64 17.91 -3.84
CA LYS A 115 -8.11 17.87 -3.75
C LYS A 115 -8.70 18.62 -4.93
N PHE A 116 -9.57 17.92 -5.65
CA PHE A 116 -10.38 18.50 -6.73
C PHE A 116 -11.86 18.21 -6.45
N GLU A 117 -12.71 19.23 -6.58
CA GLU A 117 -14.17 19.04 -6.43
C GLU A 117 -14.78 18.39 -7.68
N LYS A 118 -14.23 18.69 -8.85
CA LYS A 118 -14.75 18.25 -10.15
C LYS A 118 -13.65 17.60 -10.98
N TYR A 119 -14.05 16.66 -11.84
CA TYR A 119 -13.17 16.01 -12.80
C TYR A 119 -12.53 17.00 -13.78
N SER A 120 -13.27 18.01 -14.25
CA SER A 120 -12.77 19.01 -15.19
C SER A 120 -11.55 19.78 -14.65
N ALA A 121 -11.57 20.17 -13.37
CA ALA A 121 -10.45 20.84 -12.72
C ALA A 121 -9.22 19.92 -12.59
N TRP A 122 -9.45 18.62 -12.35
CA TRP A 122 -8.36 17.64 -12.35
C TRP A 122 -7.78 17.45 -13.77
N LYS A 123 -8.63 17.40 -14.80
CA LYS A 123 -8.20 17.30 -16.20
C LYS A 123 -7.30 18.48 -16.59
N GLU A 124 -7.72 19.72 -16.33
CA GLU A 124 -6.92 20.92 -16.59
C GLU A 124 -5.57 20.87 -15.85
N TYR A 125 -5.55 20.36 -14.62
CA TYR A 125 -4.33 20.15 -13.86
C TYR A 125 -3.38 19.13 -14.52
N ILE A 126 -3.90 18.01 -15.02
CA ILE A 126 -3.10 16.99 -15.72
C ILE A 126 -2.52 17.56 -17.02
N GLU A 127 -3.34 18.23 -17.84
CA GLU A 127 -2.90 18.85 -19.11
C GLU A 127 -1.75 19.83 -18.86
N LYS A 128 -1.90 20.73 -17.89
CA LYS A 128 -0.87 21.71 -17.56
C LYS A 128 0.38 21.10 -16.93
N THR A 129 0.21 20.07 -16.11
CA THR A 129 1.33 19.41 -15.41
C THR A 129 2.21 18.60 -16.36
N PHE A 130 1.58 17.94 -17.33
CA PHE A 130 2.24 16.98 -18.22
C PHE A 130 2.37 17.48 -19.65
N GLU A 131 2.24 18.79 -19.86
CA GLU A 131 2.37 19.46 -21.17
C GLU A 131 3.64 19.02 -21.93
N ALA A 132 4.76 18.89 -21.22
CA ALA A 132 6.05 18.51 -21.80
C ALA A 132 6.12 17.06 -22.33
N ILE A 133 5.17 16.19 -21.96
CA ILE A 133 5.13 14.78 -22.39
C ILE A 133 3.89 14.45 -23.23
N ILE A 134 3.11 15.46 -23.62
CA ILE A 134 1.94 15.27 -24.49
C ILE A 134 2.38 14.60 -25.79
N ASP A 135 1.64 13.54 -26.18
CA ASP A 135 1.90 12.72 -27.37
C ASP A 135 3.32 12.12 -27.48
N ASN A 136 4.07 12.06 -26.38
CA ASN A 136 5.36 11.37 -26.34
C ASN A 136 5.16 9.84 -26.42
N GLU A 137 5.72 9.19 -27.45
CA GLU A 137 5.54 7.75 -27.70
C GLU A 137 6.07 6.88 -26.54
N ASP A 138 7.25 7.20 -26.00
CA ASP A 138 7.86 6.39 -24.95
C ASP A 138 7.06 6.50 -23.63
N ALA A 139 6.58 7.70 -23.29
CA ALA A 139 5.71 7.93 -22.15
C ALA A 139 4.37 7.19 -22.31
N TYR A 140 3.78 7.22 -23.51
CA TYR A 140 2.57 6.46 -23.83
C TYR A 140 2.80 4.95 -23.65
N ARG A 141 3.87 4.40 -24.22
CA ARG A 141 4.21 2.97 -24.10
C ARG A 141 4.46 2.55 -22.65
N PHE A 142 5.09 3.41 -21.87
CA PHE A 142 5.27 3.21 -20.44
C PHE A 142 3.93 3.09 -19.70
N MET A 143 2.99 4.00 -19.96
CA MET A 143 1.65 3.96 -19.34
C MET A 143 0.83 2.76 -19.82
N VAL A 144 0.89 2.42 -21.11
CA VAL A 144 0.22 1.23 -21.67
C VAL A 144 0.76 -0.07 -21.08
N ARG A 145 2.07 -0.18 -20.84
CA ARG A 145 2.66 -1.35 -20.17
C ARG A 145 2.12 -1.48 -18.74
N ARG A 146 1.96 -0.35 -18.04
CA ARG A 146 1.35 -0.31 -16.70
C ARG A 146 -0.12 -0.74 -16.72
N LEU A 147 -0.89 -0.25 -17.70
CA LEU A 147 -2.27 -0.65 -17.93
C LEU A 147 -2.39 -2.17 -18.10
N ARG A 148 -1.61 -2.75 -19.02
CA ARG A 148 -1.62 -4.19 -19.28
C ARG A 148 -1.30 -5.01 -18.04
N ASN A 149 -0.29 -4.61 -17.26
CA ASN A 149 0.06 -5.32 -16.03
C ASN A 149 -1.10 -5.28 -15.01
N LYS A 150 -1.85 -4.18 -14.93
CA LYS A 150 -2.99 -4.03 -14.03
C LYS A 150 -4.21 -4.81 -14.51
N GLU A 151 -4.46 -4.85 -15.81
CA GLU A 151 -5.48 -5.70 -16.43
C GLU A 151 -5.18 -7.18 -16.17
N SER A 152 -3.96 -7.64 -16.43
CA SER A 152 -3.55 -9.02 -16.14
C SER A 152 -3.68 -9.35 -14.66
N TYR A 153 -3.34 -8.43 -13.75
CA TYR A 153 -3.52 -8.66 -12.32
C TYR A 153 -5.00 -8.74 -11.92
N LYS A 154 -5.86 -7.91 -12.49
CA LYS A 154 -7.32 -8.00 -12.30
C LYS A 154 -7.85 -9.34 -12.80
N GLU A 155 -7.42 -9.80 -13.97
CA GLU A 155 -7.77 -11.11 -14.51
C GLU A 155 -7.28 -12.25 -13.63
N LEU A 156 -6.06 -12.16 -13.09
CA LEU A 156 -5.53 -13.14 -12.13
C LEU A 156 -6.36 -13.17 -10.84
N ILE A 157 -6.76 -12.03 -10.29
CA ILE A 157 -7.67 -12.01 -9.13
C ILE A 157 -8.96 -12.75 -9.46
N THR A 158 -9.59 -12.46 -10.59
CA THR A 158 -10.87 -13.11 -10.95
C THR A 158 -10.71 -14.60 -11.28
N SER A 159 -9.64 -14.98 -11.98
CA SER A 159 -9.44 -16.35 -12.48
C SER A 159 -8.80 -17.30 -11.48
N ALA A 160 -7.97 -16.82 -10.55
CA ALA A 160 -7.28 -17.67 -9.57
C ALA A 160 -8.02 -17.72 -8.23
N VAL A 161 -8.49 -16.58 -7.72
CA VAL A 161 -9.03 -16.51 -6.37
C VAL A 161 -10.36 -17.23 -6.26
N ILE A 162 -11.27 -17.04 -7.22
CA ILE A 162 -12.60 -17.67 -7.19
C ILE A 162 -12.47 -19.22 -7.15
N PRO A 163 -11.67 -19.86 -8.01
CA PRO A 163 -11.44 -21.31 -7.91
C PRO A 163 -10.73 -21.74 -6.63
N ILE A 164 -9.79 -20.94 -6.10
CA ILE A 164 -9.11 -21.26 -4.83
C ILE A 164 -10.11 -21.25 -3.67
N GLU A 165 -11.00 -20.26 -3.59
CA GLU A 165 -12.04 -20.19 -2.57
C GLU A 165 -12.99 -21.40 -2.64
N ILE A 166 -13.47 -21.74 -3.85
CA ILE A 166 -14.34 -22.90 -4.08
C ILE A 166 -13.62 -24.21 -3.75
N GLY A 167 -12.36 -24.34 -4.19
CA GLY A 167 -11.51 -25.50 -3.94
C GLY A 167 -11.24 -25.71 -2.46
N MET A 168 -10.92 -24.63 -1.72
CA MET A 168 -10.75 -24.68 -0.27
C MET A 168 -12.03 -25.17 0.41
N LEU A 169 -13.19 -24.60 0.08
CA LEU A 169 -14.47 -25.04 0.65
C LEU A 169 -14.74 -26.52 0.37
N THR A 170 -14.47 -26.99 -0.85
CA THR A 170 -14.67 -28.38 -1.26
C THR A 170 -13.75 -29.32 -0.48
N VAL A 171 -12.46 -28.96 -0.35
CA VAL A 171 -11.49 -29.73 0.46
C VAL A 171 -11.96 -29.80 1.91
N PHE A 172 -12.41 -28.68 2.50
CA PHE A 172 -12.94 -28.65 3.87
C PHE A 172 -14.15 -29.58 4.05
N TYR A 173 -15.12 -29.59 3.13
CA TYR A 173 -16.27 -30.49 3.20
C TYR A 173 -15.88 -31.96 2.97
N SER A 174 -14.92 -32.23 2.06
CA SER A 174 -14.48 -33.59 1.73
C SER A 174 -13.61 -34.23 2.82
N ALA A 175 -12.93 -33.44 3.66
CA ALA A 175 -12.05 -33.91 4.72
C ALA A 175 -12.78 -34.52 5.93
N GLY A 176 -14.12 -34.61 5.90
CA GLY A 176 -14.89 -35.28 6.95
C GLY A 176 -14.77 -34.62 8.33
N ILE A 177 -14.38 -33.34 8.38
CA ILE A 177 -14.31 -32.58 9.64
C ILE A 177 -15.70 -32.56 10.24
N ASP A 178 -15.82 -32.94 11.51
CA ASP A 178 -17.07 -32.97 12.28
C ASP A 178 -17.79 -31.61 12.24
N THR A 179 -18.69 -31.47 11.26
CA THR A 179 -19.54 -30.29 11.05
C THR A 179 -20.57 -30.13 12.18
N SER A 180 -20.69 -31.13 13.05
CA SER A 180 -21.52 -31.14 14.25
C SER A 180 -21.08 -30.11 15.31
N LYS A 181 -19.82 -29.65 15.28
CA LYS A 181 -19.35 -28.57 16.16
C LYS A 181 -19.59 -27.21 15.50
N ILE A 182 -20.63 -26.51 15.98
CA ILE A 182 -21.03 -25.15 15.56
C ILE A 182 -19.83 -24.18 15.46
N GLY A 183 -18.84 -24.32 16.36
CA GLY A 183 -17.63 -23.48 16.36
C GLY A 183 -16.75 -23.63 15.10
N THR A 184 -16.68 -24.83 14.52
CA THR A 184 -15.85 -25.11 13.33
C THR A 184 -16.46 -24.45 12.09
N ILE A 185 -17.79 -24.58 11.91
CA ILE A 185 -18.55 -23.96 10.81
C ILE A 185 -18.46 -22.43 10.88
N LEU A 186 -18.63 -21.86 12.07
CA LEU A 186 -18.59 -20.40 12.25
C LEU A 186 -17.20 -19.84 11.91
N SER A 187 -16.13 -20.51 12.31
CA SER A 187 -14.76 -20.06 12.00
C SER A 187 -14.46 -20.06 10.49
N ILE A 188 -14.95 -21.08 9.76
CA ILE A 188 -14.78 -21.20 8.31
C ILE A 188 -15.57 -20.09 7.60
N LEU A 189 -16.82 -19.85 8.01
CA LEU A 189 -17.67 -18.82 7.42
C LEU A 189 -17.07 -17.42 7.64
N VAL A 190 -16.57 -17.14 8.85
CA VAL A 190 -15.88 -15.87 9.14
C VAL A 190 -14.61 -15.72 8.28
N SER A 191 -13.79 -16.77 8.16
CA SER A 191 -12.60 -16.75 7.31
C SER A 191 -12.94 -16.50 5.83
N ALA A 192 -13.98 -17.15 5.31
CA ALA A 192 -14.43 -16.97 3.93
C ALA A 192 -14.91 -15.54 3.66
N VAL A 193 -15.68 -14.95 4.59
CA VAL A 193 -16.12 -13.55 4.47
C VAL A 193 -14.94 -12.59 4.50
N ILE A 194 -13.95 -12.81 5.36
CA ILE A 194 -12.74 -11.97 5.43
C ILE A 194 -11.97 -12.03 4.10
N LEU A 195 -11.77 -13.24 3.54
CA LEU A 195 -11.12 -13.41 2.24
C LEU A 195 -11.88 -12.69 1.13
N LEU A 196 -13.21 -12.87 1.07
CA LEU A 196 -14.05 -12.20 0.09
C LEU A 196 -13.92 -10.67 0.17
N ILE A 197 -13.90 -10.10 1.38
CA ILE A 197 -13.70 -8.66 1.58
C ILE A 197 -12.34 -8.22 1.01
N ILE A 198 -11.27 -8.96 1.32
CA ILE A 198 -9.91 -8.65 0.82
C ILE A 198 -9.90 -8.65 -0.71
N VAL A 199 -10.55 -9.64 -1.33
CA VAL A 199 -10.60 -9.83 -2.78
C VAL A 199 -11.39 -8.73 -3.46
N VAL A 200 -12.59 -8.41 -2.94
CA VAL A 200 -13.43 -7.34 -3.46
C VAL A 200 -12.73 -5.99 -3.37
N VAL A 201 -12.09 -5.68 -2.22
CA VAL A 201 -11.34 -4.43 -2.05
C VAL A 201 -10.20 -4.33 -3.07
N ASN A 202 -9.39 -5.39 -3.23
CA ASN A 202 -8.30 -5.41 -4.20
C ASN A 202 -8.81 -5.28 -5.65
N TYR A 203 -9.91 -5.94 -5.98
CA TYR A 203 -10.52 -5.87 -7.31
C TYR A 203 -11.00 -4.44 -7.62
N LEU A 204 -11.71 -3.81 -6.68
CA LEU A 204 -12.19 -2.44 -6.83
C LEU A 204 -11.03 -1.44 -6.95
N ASP A 205 -9.97 -1.62 -6.15
CA ASP A 205 -8.77 -0.80 -6.23
C ASP A 205 -8.07 -0.93 -7.59
N CYS A 206 -8.00 -2.13 -8.15
CA CYS A 206 -7.44 -2.36 -9.49
C CYS A 206 -8.30 -1.73 -10.58
N LYS A 207 -9.63 -1.83 -10.46
CA LYS A 207 -10.56 -1.20 -11.40
C LYS A 207 -10.40 0.32 -11.41
N GLU A 208 -10.29 0.95 -10.24
CA GLU A 208 -10.04 2.40 -10.14
C GLU A 208 -8.69 2.79 -10.75
N GLU A 209 -7.64 1.99 -10.55
CA GLU A 209 -6.33 2.23 -11.18
C GLU A 209 -6.35 2.13 -12.71
N ILE A 210 -7.07 1.15 -13.26
CA ILE A 210 -7.24 0.98 -14.70
C ILE A 210 -7.94 2.21 -15.28
N ASN A 211 -9.05 2.65 -14.66
CA ASN A 211 -9.80 3.82 -15.10
C ASN A 211 -8.93 5.09 -15.08
N PHE A 212 -8.15 5.29 -14.02
CA PHE A 212 -7.19 6.40 -13.95
C PHE A 212 -6.20 6.38 -15.13
N ILE A 213 -5.61 5.23 -15.46
CA ILE A 213 -4.64 5.15 -16.56
C ILE A 213 -5.31 5.44 -17.91
N LEU A 214 -6.55 4.98 -18.11
CA LEU A 214 -7.31 5.25 -19.33
C LEU A 214 -7.60 6.75 -19.48
N ASP A 215 -8.17 7.37 -18.44
CA ASP A 215 -8.48 8.81 -18.42
C ASP A 215 -7.22 9.66 -18.59
N PHE A 216 -6.13 9.29 -17.90
CA PHE A 216 -4.84 9.96 -18.04
C PHE A 216 -4.31 9.88 -19.48
N ASN A 217 -4.40 8.70 -20.11
CA ASN A 217 -3.92 8.51 -21.46
C ASN A 217 -4.77 9.26 -22.49
N GLU A 218 -6.09 9.35 -22.28
CA GLU A 218 -6.98 10.16 -23.12
C GLU A 218 -6.59 11.64 -23.07
N ILE A 219 -6.23 12.14 -21.89
CA ILE A 219 -5.87 13.54 -21.68
C ILE A 219 -4.47 13.86 -22.24
N VAL A 220 -3.47 13.03 -21.96
CA VAL A 220 -2.06 13.33 -22.26
C VAL A 220 -1.64 12.82 -23.66
N PHE A 221 -2.30 11.80 -24.21
CA PHE A 221 -1.95 11.21 -25.51
C PHE A 221 -3.16 11.15 -26.47
N PRO A 222 -3.82 12.30 -26.74
CA PRO A 222 -5.05 12.33 -27.52
C PRO A 222 -4.85 11.76 -28.94
N SER A 223 -3.72 12.05 -29.59
CA SER A 223 -3.45 11.60 -30.97
C SER A 223 -3.44 10.06 -31.09
N LYS A 224 -2.90 9.37 -30.09
CA LYS A 224 -2.79 7.89 -30.06
C LYS A 224 -4.11 7.24 -29.65
N PHE A 225 -4.90 7.91 -28.81
CA PHE A 225 -6.19 7.42 -28.38
C PHE A 225 -7.22 7.47 -29.53
N HIS A 226 -7.24 8.56 -30.29
CA HIS A 226 -8.12 8.73 -31.46
C HIS A 226 -7.80 7.75 -32.61
N LEU A 227 -6.51 7.46 -32.85
CA LEU A 227 -6.12 6.44 -33.84
C LEU A 227 -6.62 5.04 -33.47
N LYS A 228 -6.64 4.71 -32.18
CA LYS A 228 -7.14 3.42 -31.69
C LYS A 228 -8.65 3.31 -31.90
N SER A 229 -9.43 4.36 -31.62
CA SER A 229 -10.89 4.36 -31.85
C SER A 229 -11.28 4.28 -33.33
N ILE A 230 -10.46 4.81 -34.23
CA ILE A 230 -10.72 4.72 -35.68
C ILE A 230 -10.38 3.32 -36.21
N SER A 231 -9.40 2.61 -35.63
CA SER A 231 -9.03 1.25 -36.08
C SER A 231 -10.04 0.14 -35.73
N TYR A 232 -11.03 0.43 -34.88
CA TYR A 232 -12.10 -0.50 -34.49
C TYR A 232 -13.42 -0.26 -35.26
N HIS A 233 -13.43 0.68 -36.20
CA HIS A 233 -14.51 0.92 -37.16
C HIS A 233 -14.06 0.53 -38.57
#